data_AF-A0A067F1C2-F1
#
_entry.id   AF-A0A067F1C2-F1
#
_cell.length_a   1.000
_cell.length_b   1.000
_cell.length_c   1.000
_cell.angle_alpha   90.00
_cell.angle_beta   90.00
_cell.angle_gamma   90.00
#
_symmetry.space_group_name_H-M   'P 1'
#
loop_
_entity.id
_entity.type
_entity.pdbx_description
1 polymer ?
#
loop_
_entity_poly.entity_id
_entity_poly.type
_entity_poly.pdbx_seq_one_letter_code
_entity_poly.pdbx_strand_id
1 'polypeptide(L)'
;MDLSSISDDLAEINGQITDIFRALSNGFQKLEKIKDVNRQSRQLEELTDKMRECKRLIKEFDREVKDIEGRNDPETNKMLSEKKQSMVKELNSYVALKKQHQTNLENNKRVDLFDGPNEGFAEDNVLLAS
;
A
#
# COMPACT_ATOMS: atom_id res chain seq x y z
N MET A 1 26.72 -5.80 1.95
CA MET A 1 27.02 -4.67 1.05
C MET A 1 26.01 -3.59 1.40
N ASP A 2 26.49 -2.51 2.00
CA ASP A 2 25.63 -1.40 2.42
C ASP A 2 25.33 -0.49 1.22
N LEU A 3 24.09 -0.02 1.11
CA LEU A 3 23.66 0.84 0.00
C LEU A 3 24.49 2.14 -0.05
N SER A 4 24.95 2.63 1.10
CA SER A 4 25.82 3.80 1.21
C SER A 4 27.21 3.59 0.59
N SER A 5 27.65 2.34 0.42
CA SER A 5 28.89 2.05 -0.32
C SER A 5 28.71 2.13 -1.84
N ILE A 6 27.46 2.22 -2.31
CA ILE A 6 27.10 2.27 -3.74
C ILE A 6 26.68 3.70 -4.12
N SER A 7 25.76 4.28 -3.35
CA SER A 7 25.30 5.67 -3.50
C SER A 7 24.63 6.13 -2.20
N ASP A 8 25.03 7.31 -1.72
CA ASP A 8 24.40 7.94 -0.56
C ASP A 8 22.92 8.27 -0.83
N ASP A 9 22.59 8.71 -2.06
CA ASP A 9 21.21 8.98 -2.48
C ASP A 9 20.35 7.71 -2.45
N LEU A 10 20.87 6.57 -2.94
CA LEU A 10 20.17 5.28 -2.85
C LEU A 10 19.93 4.86 -1.39
N ALA A 11 20.92 5.09 -0.52
CA ALA A 11 20.82 4.76 0.89
C ALA A 11 19.75 5.61 1.59
N GLU A 12 19.71 6.92 1.30
CA GLU A 12 18.72 7.85 1.82
C GLU A 12 17.31 7.48 1.36
N ILE A 13 17.11 7.30 0.04
CA ILE A 13 15.81 6.92 -0.52
C ILE A 13 15.34 5.59 0.09
N ASN A 14 16.22 4.59 0.21
CA ASN A 14 15.89 3.33 0.85
C ASN A 14 15.51 3.49 2.34
N GLY A 15 16.20 4.37 3.07
CA GLY A 15 15.86 4.72 4.45
C GLY A 15 14.45 5.29 4.55
N GLN A 16 14.15 6.32 3.75
CA GLN A 16 12.82 6.94 3.69
C GLN A 16 11.71 5.94 3.35
N ILE A 17 11.93 5.07 2.34
CA ILE A 17 10.98 4.00 1.99
C ILE A 17 10.74 3.07 3.19
N THR A 18 11.80 2.68 3.89
CA THR A 18 11.72 1.79 5.05
C THR A 18 10.93 2.43 6.19
N ASP A 19 11.17 3.71 6.48
CA ASP A 19 10.42 4.45 7.49
C ASP A 19 8.93 4.58 7.11
N ILE A 20 8.63 4.81 5.84
CA ILE A 20 7.24 4.82 5.36
C ILE A 20 6.60 3.44 5.52
N PHE A 21 7.27 2.34 5.17
CA PHE A 21 6.71 0.99 5.39
C PHE A 21 6.45 0.70 6.86
N ARG A 22 7.34 1.12 7.76
CA ARG A 22 7.11 1.02 9.21
C ARG A 22 5.91 1.85 9.64
N ALA A 23 5.76 3.07 9.12
CA ALA A 23 4.61 3.92 9.40
C ALA A 23 3.30 3.31 8.86
N LEU A 24 3.33 2.73 7.66
CA LEU A 24 2.20 2.03 7.05
C LEU A 24 1.78 0.82 7.88
N SER A 25 2.73 -0.06 8.23
CA SER A 25 2.50 -1.23 9.06
C SER A 25 1.82 -0.87 10.38
N ASN A 26 2.42 0.06 11.14
CA ASN A 26 1.86 0.53 12.40
C ASN A 26 0.50 1.21 12.22
N GLY A 27 0.32 1.93 11.11
CA GLY A 27 -0.92 2.62 10.79
C GLY A 27 -2.07 1.67 10.48
N PHE A 28 -1.84 0.62 9.69
CA PHE A 28 -2.84 -0.41 9.40
C PHE A 28 -3.19 -1.23 10.64
N GLN A 29 -2.20 -1.61 11.45
CA GLN A 29 -2.46 -2.29 12.73
C GLN A 29 -3.30 -1.44 13.69
N LYS A 30 -3.13 -0.12 13.68
CA LYS A 30 -3.98 0.82 14.43
C LYS A 30 -5.37 0.92 13.82
N LEU A 31 -5.46 1.02 12.49
CA LEU A 31 -6.71 1.12 11.73
C LEU A 31 -7.66 -0.04 12.05
N GLU A 32 -7.14 -1.27 12.13
CA GLU A 32 -7.91 -2.46 12.51
C GLU A 32 -8.54 -2.39 13.92
N LYS A 33 -7.93 -1.62 14.83
CA LYS A 33 -8.40 -1.48 16.22
C LYS A 33 -9.40 -0.32 16.39
N ILE A 34 -9.45 0.61 15.45
CA ILE A 34 -10.39 1.73 15.49
C ILE A 34 -11.77 1.21 15.13
N LYS A 35 -12.78 1.45 15.98
CA LYS A 35 -14.19 1.10 15.69
C LYS A 35 -14.97 2.23 15.02
N ASP A 36 -14.55 3.47 15.27
CA ASP A 36 -15.19 4.65 14.70
C ASP A 36 -14.85 4.82 13.22
N VAL A 37 -15.89 4.76 12.38
CA VAL A 37 -15.80 4.82 10.91
C VAL A 37 -15.19 6.14 10.43
N ASN A 38 -15.49 7.26 11.10
CA ASN A 38 -14.96 8.57 10.70
C ASN A 38 -13.45 8.66 10.93
N ARG A 39 -12.96 8.15 12.07
CA ARG A 39 -11.54 8.03 12.40
C ARG A 39 -10.83 7.02 11.52
N GLN A 40 -11.46 5.87 11.22
CA GLN A 40 -10.91 4.93 10.24
C GLN A 40 -10.72 5.60 8.88
N SER A 41 -11.71 6.36 8.40
CA SER A 41 -11.64 7.07 7.11
C SER A 41 -10.46 8.05 7.07
N ARG A 42 -10.27 8.87 8.11
CA ARG A 42 -9.16 9.82 8.20
C ARG A 42 -7.80 9.12 8.23
N GLN A 43 -7.68 8.09 9.06
CA GLN A 43 -6.45 7.31 9.15
C GLN A 43 -6.11 6.64 7.81
N LEU A 44 -7.11 6.12 7.09
CA LEU A 44 -6.91 5.50 5.79
C LEU A 44 -6.45 6.50 4.73
N GLU A 45 -6.92 7.74 4.78
CA GLU A 45 -6.46 8.84 3.92
C GLU A 45 -4.98 9.15 4.17
N GLU A 46 -4.58 9.32 5.44
CA GLU A 46 -3.18 9.55 5.80
C GLU A 46 -2.24 8.39 5.39
N LEU A 47 -2.71 7.15 5.46
CA LEU A 47 -1.96 5.98 4.98
C LEU A 47 -1.88 5.98 3.44
N THR A 48 -2.94 6.42 2.77
CA THR A 48 -2.97 6.52 1.31
C THR A 48 -1.96 7.55 0.80
N ASP A 49 -1.81 8.69 1.46
CA ASP A 49 -0.79 9.68 1.07
C ASP A 49 0.63 9.16 1.30
N LYS A 50 0.88 8.46 2.41
CA LYS A 50 2.16 7.76 2.63
C LYS A 50 2.46 6.72 1.55
N MET A 51 1.47 5.96 1.08
CA MET A 51 1.68 5.04 -0.06
C MET A 51 2.03 5.77 -1.35
N ARG A 52 1.43 6.95 -1.61
CA ARG A 52 1.75 7.75 -2.80
C ARG A 52 3.18 8.27 -2.72
N GLU A 53 3.60 8.73 -1.55
CA GLU A 53 4.98 9.14 -1.28
C GLU A 53 5.95 7.97 -1.47
N CYS A 54 5.68 6.82 -0.86
CA CYS A 54 6.47 5.60 -1.06
C CYS A 54 6.57 5.22 -2.55
N LYS A 55 5.48 5.33 -3.32
CA LYS A 55 5.49 5.07 -4.76
C LYS A 55 6.38 6.05 -5.52
N ARG A 56 6.46 7.33 -5.10
CA ARG A 56 7.37 8.32 -5.69
C ARG A 56 8.82 7.96 -5.39
N LEU A 57 9.13 7.67 -4.12
CA LEU A 57 10.46 7.26 -3.70
C LEU A 57 10.94 5.98 -4.40
N ILE A 58 10.07 4.99 -4.60
CA ILE A 58 10.43 3.76 -5.36
C ILE A 58 10.76 4.09 -6.82
N LYS A 59 10.10 5.09 -7.42
CA LYS A 59 10.44 5.54 -8.78
C LYS A 59 11.76 6.30 -8.80
N GLU A 60 12.05 7.08 -7.77
CA GLU A 60 13.33 7.77 -7.61
C GLU A 60 14.47 6.77 -7.40
N PHE A 61 14.25 5.76 -6.56
CA PHE A 61 15.15 4.61 -6.40
C PHE A 61 15.43 3.93 -7.75
N ASP A 62 14.39 3.62 -8.54
CA ASP A 62 14.58 3.03 -9.89
C ASP A 62 15.37 3.94 -10.83
N ARG A 63 15.16 5.25 -10.76
CA ARG A 63 15.88 6.21 -11.59
C ARG A 63 17.35 6.25 -11.22
N GLU A 64 17.64 6.29 -9.92
CA GLU A 64 19.01 6.32 -9.40
C GLU A 64 19.75 5.03 -9.73
N VAL A 65 19.11 3.87 -9.53
CA VAL A 65 19.68 2.56 -9.93
C VAL A 65 20.09 2.56 -11.40
N LYS A 66 19.26 3.11 -12.30
CA LYS A 66 19.55 3.20 -13.74
C LYS A 66 20.69 4.15 -14.08
N ASP A 67 20.86 5.24 -13.33
CA ASP A 67 21.95 6.20 -13.55
C ASP A 67 23.31 5.55 -13.28
N ILE A 68 23.37 4.75 -12.21
CA ILE A 68 24.61 4.08 -11.78
C ILE A 68 24.78 2.66 -12.35
N GLU A 69 23.76 2.10 -13.02
CA GLU A 69 23.75 0.72 -13.54
C GLU A 69 24.95 0.44 -14.47
N GLY A 70 25.36 1.42 -15.28
CA GLY A 70 26.49 1.29 -16.21
C GLY A 70 27.87 1.34 -15.54
N ARG A 71 27.96 1.73 -14.27
CA ARG A 71 29.21 1.84 -13.50
C ARG A 71 29.41 0.71 -12.49
N ASN A 72 28.35 -0.02 -12.20
CA ASN A 72 28.32 -1.08 -11.18
C ASN A 72 28.49 -2.47 -11.81
N ASP A 73 29.03 -3.39 -11.02
CA ASP A 73 29.12 -4.81 -11.40
C ASP A 73 27.73 -5.45 -11.54
N PRO A 74 27.59 -6.51 -12.39
CA PRO A 74 26.31 -7.20 -12.61
C PRO A 74 25.66 -7.72 -11.32
N GLU A 75 26.46 -8.10 -10.32
CA GLU A 75 25.97 -8.56 -9.02
C GLU A 75 25.28 -7.44 -8.23
N THR A 76 25.89 -6.25 -8.20
CA THR A 76 25.30 -5.06 -7.56
C THR A 76 24.00 -4.66 -8.27
N ASN A 77 23.99 -4.65 -9.61
CA ASN A 77 22.79 -4.31 -10.38
C ASN A 77 21.65 -5.31 -10.14
N LYS A 78 21.97 -6.60 -10.02
CA LYS A 78 21.00 -7.63 -9.67
C LYS A 78 20.43 -7.39 -8.27
N MET A 79 21.28 -7.15 -7.27
CA MET A 79 20.86 -6.87 -5.89
C MET A 79 19.93 -5.65 -5.82
N LEU A 80 20.26 -4.55 -6.51
CA LEU A 80 19.43 -3.34 -6.57
C LEU A 80 18.08 -3.60 -7.22
N SER A 81 18.05 -4.40 -8.29
CA SER A 81 16.82 -4.82 -8.96
C SER A 81 15.92 -5.67 -8.07
N GLU A 82 16.50 -6.65 -7.35
CA GLU A 82 15.77 -7.48 -6.39
C GLU A 82 15.20 -6.63 -5.23
N LYS A 83 16.00 -5.68 -4.73
CA LYS A 83 15.58 -4.74 -3.68
C LYS A 83 14.39 -3.89 -4.11
N LYS A 84 14.47 -3.28 -5.29
CA LYS A 84 13.35 -2.54 -5.90
C LYS A 84 12.11 -3.43 -6.02
N GLN A 85 12.26 -4.66 -6.52
CA GLN A 85 11.13 -5.57 -6.68
C GLN A 85 10.49 -5.92 -5.34
N SER A 86 11.28 -6.09 -4.29
CA SER A 86 10.80 -6.30 -2.92
C SER A 86 9.97 -5.11 -2.43
N MET A 87 10.47 -3.88 -2.57
CA MET A 87 9.74 -2.67 -2.20
C MET A 87 8.41 -2.53 -2.96
N VAL A 88 8.41 -2.82 -4.27
CA VAL A 88 7.17 -2.79 -5.08
C VAL A 88 6.16 -3.82 -4.59
N LYS A 89 6.60 -5.04 -4.29
CA LYS A 89 5.73 -6.09 -3.75
C LYS A 89 5.13 -5.68 -2.41
N GLU A 90 5.95 -5.13 -1.51
CA GLU A 90 5.51 -4.68 -0.20
C GLU A 90 4.50 -3.52 -0.29
N LEU A 91 4.76 -2.52 -1.15
CA LEU A 91 3.81 -1.45 -1.41
C LEU A 91 2.47 -1.99 -1.96
N ASN A 92 2.51 -2.96 -2.89
CA ASN A 92 1.29 -3.57 -3.43
C ASN A 92 0.48 -4.31 -2.35
N SER A 93 1.13 -4.96 -1.38
CA SER A 93 0.44 -5.55 -0.21
C SER A 93 -0.32 -4.48 0.59
N TYR A 94 0.29 -3.32 0.86
CA TYR A 94 -0.40 -2.21 1.52
C TYR A 94 -1.52 -1.61 0.68
N VAL A 95 -1.37 -1.55 -0.65
CA VAL A 95 -2.45 -1.14 -1.55
C VAL A 95 -3.63 -2.11 -1.50
N ALA A 96 -3.37 -3.41 -1.39
CA ALA A 96 -4.43 -4.41 -1.21
C ALA A 96 -5.15 -4.25 0.14
N LEU A 97 -4.39 -4.08 1.23
CA LEU A 97 -4.95 -3.78 2.56
C LEU A 97 -5.82 -2.51 2.53
N LYS A 98 -5.33 -1.44 1.90
CA LYS A 98 -6.08 -0.19 1.73
C LYS A 98 -7.43 -0.41 1.04
N LYS A 99 -7.45 -1.20 -0.04
CA LYS A 99 -8.67 -1.54 -0.77
C LYS A 99 -9.64 -2.33 0.12
N GLN A 100 -9.16 -3.34 0.83
CA GLN A 100 -9.96 -4.13 1.75
C GLN A 100 -10.62 -3.27 2.84
N HIS A 101 -9.84 -2.39 3.48
CA HIS A 101 -10.36 -1.47 4.48
C HIS A 101 -11.37 -0.47 3.90
N GLN A 102 -11.12 0.04 2.69
CA GLN A 102 -12.07 0.93 2.02
C GLN A 102 -13.41 0.22 1.75
N THR A 103 -13.38 -1.01 1.25
CA THR A 103 -14.59 -1.81 1.04
C THR A 103 -15.34 -2.10 2.34
N ASN A 104 -14.61 -2.43 3.42
CA ASN A 104 -15.22 -2.62 4.74
C ASN A 104 -15.90 -1.34 5.27
N LEU A 105 -15.29 -0.18 5.04
CA LEU A 105 -15.83 1.11 5.43
C LEU A 105 -17.12 1.45 4.67
N GLU A 106 -17.16 1.19 3.36
CA GLU A 106 -18.35 1.35 2.53
C GLU A 106 -19.49 0.42 2.96
N ASN A 107 -19.18 -0.83 3.31
CA ASN A 107 -20.17 -1.79 3.80
C ASN A 107 -20.74 -1.36 5.16
N ASN A 108 -19.91 -0.98 6.13
CA ASN A 108 -20.38 -0.52 7.43
C ASN A 108 -21.24 0.76 7.33
N LYS A 109 -20.89 1.69 6.44
CA LYS A 109 -21.73 2.89 6.20
C LYS A 109 -23.09 2.57 5.62
N ARG A 110 -23.21 1.54 4.76
CA ARG A 110 -24.51 1.12 4.21
C ARG A 110 -25.38 0.40 5.24
N VAL A 111 -24.78 -0.39 6.14
CA VAL A 111 -25.51 -1.06 7.22
C VAL A 111 -26.10 -0.02 8.20
N ASP A 112 -25.36 1.04 8.51
CA ASP A 112 -25.83 2.11 9.41
C ASP A 112 -27.02 2.91 8.83
N LEU A 113 -27.14 3.00 7.50
CA LEU A 113 -28.29 3.63 6.83
C LEU A 113 -29.52 2.72 6.68
N PHE A 114 -29.41 1.42 6.99
CA PHE A 114 -30.49 0.44 6.77
C PHE A 114 -31.05 -0.17 8.07
N ASP A 115 -30.83 0.45 9.23
CA ASP A 115 -31.52 0.09 10.49
C ASP A 115 -32.89 0.79 10.58
N GLY A 116 -33.72 0.59 9.55
CA GLY A 116 -35.16 0.73 9.60
C GLY A 116 -35.75 -0.64 9.26
N PRO A 117 -36.84 -1.10 9.91
CA PRO A 117 -37.31 -2.47 9.75
C PRO A 117 -37.82 -2.67 8.33
N ASN A 118 -36.98 -3.26 7.47
CA ASN A 118 -37.40 -3.69 6.15
C ASN A 118 -37.18 -5.18 6.01
N GLU A 119 -38.24 -5.90 6.38
CA GLU A 119 -38.54 -7.26 5.96
C GLU A 119 -38.21 -7.50 4.47
N GLY A 120 -37.74 -8.72 4.19
CA GLY A 120 -37.96 -9.36 2.90
C GLY A 120 -36.88 -9.17 1.85
N PHE A 121 -35.88 -10.06 1.84
CA PHE A 121 -35.28 -10.52 0.60
C PHE A 121 -35.67 -11.98 0.38
N ALA A 122 -36.93 -12.16 -0.04
CA ALA A 122 -37.36 -13.37 -0.72
C ALA A 122 -37.04 -13.22 -2.21
N GLU A 123 -36.31 -14.22 -2.72
CA GLU A 123 -36.46 -14.87 -4.03
C GLU A 123 -36.77 -14.01 -5.26
N ASP A 124 -35.91 -14.06 -6.28
CA ASP A 124 -36.26 -14.68 -7.58
C ASP A 124 -35.02 -14.73 -8.48
N ASN A 125 -34.60 -15.94 -8.86
CA ASN A 125 -33.53 -16.17 -9.83
C ASN A 125 -34.16 -16.87 -11.04
N VAL A 126 -34.81 -16.08 -11.89
CA VAL A 126 -35.40 -16.52 -13.17
C VAL A 126 -34.43 -16.24 -14.33
N LEU A 127 -33.94 -17.35 -14.89
CA LEU A 127 -33.76 -17.68 -16.31
C LEU A 127 -33.15 -16.64 -17.29
N LEU A 128 -32.19 -17.08 -18.11
CA LEU A 128 -32.51 -17.49 -19.50
C LEU A 128 -31.30 -18.15 -20.19
N ALA A 129 -31.60 -19.24 -20.90
CA ALA A 129 -30.75 -19.86 -21.90
C ALA A 129 -30.91 -19.17 -23.26
N SER A 130 -29.88 -19.23 -24.11
CA SER A 130 -29.97 -19.39 -25.57
C SER A 130 -28.63 -19.86 -26.11
#